data_AF-A0A368A766-F1
#
_entry.id   AF-A0A368A766-F1
#
_cell.length_a   1.000
_cell.length_b   1.000
_cell.length_c   1.000
_cell.angle_alpha   90.00
_cell.angle_beta   90.00
_cell.angle_gamma   90.00
#
_symmetry.space_group_name_H-M   'P 1'
#
loop_
_entity.id
_entity.type
_entity.pdbx_description
1 polymer ?
#
loop_
_entity_poly.entity_id
_entity_poly.type
_entity_poly.pdbx_seq_one_letter_code
_entity_poly.pdbx_strand_id
1 'polypeptide(L)'
;MVMLQQKKIGRPSTIKYAIISFVKNLKNDISNYSDLWEHEWKTFSNKSLCTRTIYTSRYRIAVRKEYGERHPALNAIRILDKQIHLNQIKIIRKYNHCIGRKPTCMNNIKNFISKVHTLDKTHSNNDYQKNLNQLWLSELNKMQSHLKNNTILTRISAYRNALRQEKLINKITLSIIKAPHLLQKERYTQYRANIAQQHYNLIALHKWKEILQIAQKELLKKNIPWKSLQKAAQEIAPSIQREQAVTIGIALEILTGRRPFEIFCQGKFSPLECKNSSHSNIKYFESWHVLFNGQTKTRENLNTQFNKYFKIPVLAKAKDIIFSLMVIQSSTNGKIWQKMNNEEFWNDLLRTPNPKCILPHIRRNLLNKVWPYSSLKNNYNLQQINTNNIRAFYAECAAHFFKPKSKSKIAYYAEILGHRKKDIETASAYIKYYIPN
;
A
#
# COMPACT_ATOMS: atom_id res chain seq x y z
N MET A 1 -48.32 -45.32 -14.60
CA MET A 1 -46.97 -45.47 -14.02
C MET A 1 -46.16 -44.20 -14.28
N VAL A 2 -46.25 -43.20 -13.40
CA VAL A 2 -45.23 -42.13 -13.25
C VAL A 2 -45.32 -41.66 -11.79
N MET A 3 -44.35 -42.06 -10.96
CA MET A 3 -44.19 -41.53 -9.61
C MET A 3 -43.59 -40.13 -9.68
N LEU A 4 -44.36 -39.12 -9.28
CA LEU A 4 -43.85 -37.77 -9.02
C LEU A 4 -43.07 -37.78 -7.71
N GLN A 5 -41.75 -37.62 -7.81
CA GLN A 5 -40.85 -37.48 -6.68
C GLN A 5 -41.21 -36.27 -5.81
N GLN A 6 -41.49 -36.54 -4.53
CA GLN A 6 -41.61 -35.52 -3.50
C GLN A 6 -40.29 -34.76 -3.34
N LYS A 7 -40.31 -33.45 -3.58
CA LYS A 7 -39.22 -32.54 -3.20
C LYS A 7 -39.06 -32.58 -1.67
N LYS A 8 -37.92 -33.07 -1.19
CA LYS A 8 -37.49 -32.90 0.21
C LYS A 8 -37.39 -31.41 0.53
N ILE A 9 -38.33 -30.91 1.33
CA ILE A 9 -38.34 -29.56 1.89
C ILE A 9 -37.17 -29.47 2.89
N GLY A 10 -36.10 -28.76 2.51
CA GLY A 10 -35.02 -28.44 3.43
C GLY A 10 -35.49 -27.49 4.54
N ARG A 11 -35.07 -27.75 5.78
CA ARG A 11 -35.39 -26.91 6.97
C ARG A 11 -35.13 -25.41 6.71
N PRO A 12 -36.07 -24.50 7.00
CA PRO A 12 -35.85 -23.06 6.83
C PRO A 12 -34.78 -22.54 7.80
N SER A 13 -33.94 -21.62 7.35
CA SER A 13 -32.90 -20.99 8.18
C SER A 13 -33.53 -20.14 9.31
N THR A 14 -33.53 -20.65 10.54
CA THR A 14 -34.14 -20.07 11.74
C THR A 14 -33.76 -18.60 12.03
N ILE A 15 -32.55 -18.17 11.67
CA ILE A 15 -32.10 -16.80 11.97
C ILE A 15 -32.66 -15.72 11.04
N LYS A 16 -33.03 -16.09 9.81
CA LYS A 16 -33.61 -15.13 8.87
C LYS A 16 -34.96 -14.63 9.39
N TYR A 17 -35.75 -15.53 9.99
CA TYR A 17 -37.01 -15.20 10.64
C TYR A 17 -36.80 -14.40 11.94
N ALA A 18 -35.80 -14.77 12.75
CA ALA A 18 -35.45 -14.04 13.96
C ALA A 18 -35.06 -12.57 13.68
N ILE A 19 -34.25 -12.32 12.65
CA ILE A 19 -33.90 -10.95 12.21
C ILE A 19 -35.15 -10.16 11.78
N ILE A 20 -36.05 -10.78 11.01
CA ILE A 20 -37.29 -10.13 10.56
C ILE A 20 -38.19 -9.79 11.77
N SER A 21 -38.31 -10.72 12.72
CA SER A 21 -39.09 -10.49 13.95
C SER A 21 -38.49 -9.38 14.81
N PHE A 22 -37.17 -9.38 15.00
CA PHE A 22 -36.46 -8.34 15.74
C PHE A 22 -36.65 -6.95 15.12
N VAL A 23 -36.50 -6.84 13.79
CA VAL A 23 -36.70 -5.57 13.06
C VAL A 23 -38.14 -5.07 13.18
N LYS A 24 -39.13 -5.96 13.20
CA LYS A 24 -40.53 -5.60 13.45
C LYS A 24 -40.77 -5.12 14.88
N ASN A 25 -40.20 -5.82 15.87
CA ASN A 25 -40.36 -5.50 17.29
C ASN A 25 -39.74 -4.15 17.68
N LEU A 26 -38.76 -3.66 16.91
CA LEU A 26 -38.22 -2.30 17.06
C LEU A 26 -39.27 -1.19 16.88
N LYS A 27 -40.43 -1.45 16.25
CA LYS A 27 -41.52 -0.46 16.11
C LYS A 27 -42.35 -0.27 17.38
N ASN A 28 -42.38 -1.27 18.25
CA ASN A 28 -43.32 -1.33 19.37
C ASN A 28 -42.72 -0.86 20.71
N ASP A 29 -41.39 -0.86 20.85
CA ASP A 29 -40.68 -0.51 22.08
C ASP A 29 -39.63 0.58 21.81
N ILE A 30 -40.05 1.84 21.91
CA ILE A 30 -39.19 3.00 21.59
C ILE A 30 -38.17 3.29 22.71
N SER A 31 -38.40 2.78 23.93
CA SER A 31 -37.66 3.18 25.13
C SER A 31 -36.60 2.18 25.61
N ASN A 32 -36.48 0.96 25.05
CA ASN A 32 -35.57 -0.04 25.64
C ASN A 32 -34.87 -0.99 24.65
N TYR A 33 -34.17 -0.42 23.67
CA TYR A 33 -33.42 -1.18 22.65
C TYR A 33 -32.33 -2.11 23.19
N SER A 34 -31.76 -1.80 24.36
CA SER A 34 -30.74 -2.63 25.00
C SER A 34 -31.31 -3.96 25.46
N ASP A 35 -32.48 -3.94 26.11
CA ASP A 35 -33.14 -5.14 26.65
C ASP A 35 -33.62 -6.06 25.53
N LEU A 36 -34.17 -5.47 24.46
CA LEU A 36 -34.51 -6.21 23.23
C LEU A 36 -33.29 -6.91 22.63
N TRP A 37 -32.15 -6.23 22.58
CA TRP A 37 -30.92 -6.81 22.06
C TRP A 37 -30.33 -7.87 22.99
N GLU A 38 -30.42 -7.69 24.31
CA GLU A 38 -29.96 -8.69 25.29
C GLU A 38 -30.80 -9.96 25.24
N HIS A 39 -32.13 -9.83 25.12
CA HIS A 39 -33.02 -10.97 24.92
C HIS A 39 -32.68 -11.71 23.63
N GLU A 40 -32.50 -10.97 22.52
CA GLU A 40 -32.13 -11.56 21.24
C GLU A 40 -30.74 -12.23 21.29
N TRP A 41 -29.77 -11.61 21.98
CA TRP A 41 -28.42 -12.15 22.15
C TRP A 41 -28.40 -13.50 22.87
N LYS A 42 -29.30 -13.69 23.85
CA LYS A 42 -29.45 -14.96 24.58
C LYS A 42 -29.92 -16.10 23.68
N THR A 43 -30.76 -15.83 22.66
CA THR A 43 -31.33 -16.86 21.77
C THR A 43 -30.28 -17.64 20.96
N PHE A 44 -29.10 -17.05 20.74
CA PHE A 44 -27.99 -17.69 20.04
C PHE A 44 -26.72 -17.77 20.89
N SER A 45 -26.86 -17.72 22.22
CA SER A 45 -25.76 -17.88 23.19
C SER A 45 -25.01 -19.20 23.04
N ASN A 46 -25.71 -20.27 22.66
CA ASN A 46 -25.13 -21.59 22.36
C ASN A 46 -24.25 -21.65 21.10
N LYS A 47 -24.09 -20.54 20.36
CA LYS A 47 -23.25 -20.45 19.17
C LYS A 47 -21.87 -19.91 19.50
N SER A 48 -20.88 -20.29 18.68
CA SER A 48 -19.52 -19.76 18.80
C SER A 48 -19.51 -18.23 18.74
N LEU A 49 -18.58 -17.58 19.46
CA LEU A 49 -18.46 -16.12 19.48
C LEU A 49 -18.29 -15.53 18.06
N CYS A 50 -17.61 -16.26 17.17
CA CYS A 50 -17.46 -15.90 15.76
C CYS A 50 -18.82 -15.87 15.03
N THR A 51 -19.64 -16.90 15.22
CA THR A 51 -21.00 -16.96 14.68
C THR A 51 -21.88 -15.84 15.23
N ARG A 52 -21.79 -15.57 16.54
CA ARG A 52 -22.54 -14.49 17.20
C ARG A 52 -22.16 -13.10 16.68
N THR A 53 -20.87 -12.88 16.41
CA THR A 53 -20.36 -11.64 15.77
C THR A 53 -20.92 -11.42 14.37
N ILE A 54 -20.97 -12.49 13.56
CA ILE A 54 -21.59 -12.46 12.22
C ILE A 54 -23.07 -12.13 12.33
N TYR A 55 -23.75 -12.69 13.32
CA TYR A 55 -25.16 -12.41 13.57
C TYR A 55 -25.37 -10.95 13.94
N THR A 56 -24.63 -10.38 14.90
CA THR A 56 -24.65 -8.94 15.21
C THR A 56 -24.55 -8.07 13.95
N SER A 57 -23.62 -8.39 13.05
CA SER A 57 -23.46 -7.64 11.80
C SER A 57 -24.70 -7.72 10.91
N ARG A 58 -25.34 -8.89 10.80
CA ARG A 58 -26.57 -9.10 10.02
C ARG A 58 -27.76 -8.35 10.60
N TYR A 59 -27.95 -8.35 11.92
CA TYR A 59 -28.99 -7.56 12.59
C TYR A 59 -28.78 -6.06 12.35
N ARG A 60 -27.54 -5.55 12.48
CA ARG A 60 -27.23 -4.14 12.17
C ARG A 60 -27.51 -3.77 10.71
N ILE A 61 -27.18 -4.66 9.77
CA ILE A 61 -27.46 -4.43 8.34
C ILE A 61 -28.97 -4.37 8.08
N ALA A 62 -29.74 -5.27 8.69
CA ALA A 62 -31.19 -5.29 8.55
C ALA A 62 -31.84 -4.02 9.13
N VAL A 63 -31.40 -3.57 10.31
CA VAL A 63 -31.86 -2.31 10.92
C VAL A 63 -31.49 -1.10 10.07
N ARG A 64 -30.27 -1.04 9.53
CA ARG A 64 -29.86 0.05 8.61
C ARG A 64 -30.72 0.10 7.35
N LYS A 65 -31.08 -1.07 6.82
CA LYS A 65 -31.89 -1.17 5.60
C LYS A 65 -33.32 -0.67 5.83
N GLU A 66 -33.89 -0.95 7.00
CA GLU A 66 -35.27 -0.60 7.31
C GLU A 66 -35.44 0.82 7.87
N TYR A 67 -34.54 1.25 8.77
CA TYR A 67 -34.69 2.50 9.55
C TYR A 67 -33.58 3.54 9.33
N GLY A 68 -32.64 3.26 8.42
CA GLY A 68 -31.55 4.18 8.07
C GLY A 68 -30.32 4.10 8.98
N GLU A 69 -29.26 4.82 8.60
CA GLU A 69 -27.93 4.67 9.23
C GLU A 69 -27.80 5.27 10.64
N ARG A 70 -28.76 6.10 11.07
CA ARG A 70 -28.72 6.85 12.34
C ARG A 70 -29.71 6.34 13.40
N HIS A 71 -30.33 5.17 13.21
CA HIS A 71 -31.32 4.66 14.15
C HIS A 71 -30.71 4.34 15.55
N PRO A 72 -31.33 4.78 16.67
CA PRO A 72 -30.80 4.60 18.03
C PRO A 72 -30.50 3.14 18.42
N ALA A 73 -31.29 2.19 17.93
CA ALA A 73 -31.07 0.76 18.18
C ALA A 73 -29.69 0.25 17.70
N LEU A 74 -29.05 0.93 16.73
CA LEU A 74 -27.70 0.59 16.28
C LEU A 74 -26.63 0.79 17.37
N ASN A 75 -26.91 1.59 18.41
CA ASN A 75 -26.00 1.75 19.55
C ASN A 75 -26.13 0.60 20.55
N ALA A 76 -27.32 0.00 20.66
CA ALA A 76 -27.58 -1.15 21.52
C ALA A 76 -27.03 -2.47 20.95
N ILE A 77 -27.08 -2.66 19.62
CA ILE A 77 -26.68 -3.90 18.94
C ILE A 77 -25.15 -4.06 18.93
N ARG A 78 -24.60 -4.70 19.97
CA ARG A 78 -23.15 -4.92 20.19
C ARG A 78 -22.84 -6.31 20.75
N ILE A 79 -21.57 -6.72 20.68
CA ILE A 79 -21.11 -7.98 21.30
C ILE A 79 -21.01 -7.77 22.81
N LEU A 80 -21.63 -8.63 23.61
CA LEU A 80 -21.75 -8.46 25.06
C LEU A 80 -20.68 -9.21 25.89
N ASP A 81 -19.91 -10.13 25.30
CA ASP A 81 -18.90 -10.95 26.01
C ASP A 81 -17.55 -10.24 26.27
N LYS A 82 -17.57 -9.03 26.84
CA LYS A 82 -16.43 -8.10 26.89
C LYS A 82 -15.20 -8.56 27.70
N GLN A 83 -15.31 -9.52 28.63
CA GLN A 83 -14.18 -9.91 29.48
C GLN A 83 -13.22 -10.93 28.86
N ILE A 84 -13.65 -11.70 27.85
CA ILE A 84 -12.79 -12.70 27.19
C ILE A 84 -11.90 -12.08 26.10
N HIS A 85 -12.26 -10.87 25.64
CA HIS A 85 -11.72 -10.25 24.43
C HIS A 85 -10.25 -9.76 24.56
N LEU A 86 -9.81 -9.32 25.75
CA LEU A 86 -8.46 -8.73 25.89
C LEU A 86 -7.35 -9.79 25.96
N ASN A 87 -7.60 -10.93 26.63
CA ASN A 87 -6.62 -12.01 26.74
C ASN A 87 -6.56 -12.88 25.48
N GLN A 88 -7.66 -13.04 24.77
CA GLN A 88 -7.68 -13.78 23.51
C GLN A 88 -7.05 -13.01 22.34
N ILE A 89 -7.09 -11.67 22.29
CA ILE A 89 -6.44 -10.92 21.20
C ILE A 89 -4.93 -11.13 21.14
N LYS A 90 -4.24 -11.26 22.28
CA LYS A 90 -2.79 -11.49 22.31
C LYS A 90 -2.41 -12.88 21.80
N ILE A 91 -3.23 -13.90 22.09
CA ILE A 91 -2.99 -15.29 21.68
C ILE A 91 -3.46 -15.53 20.22
N ILE A 92 -4.57 -14.94 19.79
CA ILE A 92 -5.15 -15.11 18.46
C ILE A 92 -4.27 -14.51 17.35
N ARG A 93 -3.53 -13.41 17.61
CA ARG A 93 -2.63 -12.80 16.61
C ARG A 93 -1.49 -13.72 16.17
N LYS A 94 -1.10 -14.70 16.99
CA LYS A 94 -0.03 -15.64 16.66
C LYS A 94 -0.53 -16.86 15.86
N TYR A 95 -1.83 -17.16 15.87
CA TYR A 95 -2.33 -18.43 15.31
C TYR A 95 -3.63 -18.45 14.49
N ASN A 96 -4.51 -17.43 14.45
CA ASN A 96 -5.75 -17.56 13.63
C ASN A 96 -6.24 -16.27 12.98
N HIS A 97 -6.23 -16.25 11.63
CA HIS A 97 -6.94 -15.29 10.78
C HIS A 97 -8.46 -15.54 10.82
N CYS A 98 -9.18 -14.96 11.78
CA CYS A 98 -10.64 -15.11 11.87
C CYS A 98 -11.42 -14.16 10.96
N ILE A 99 -10.79 -13.14 10.36
CA ILE A 99 -11.42 -12.21 9.41
C ILE A 99 -10.45 -11.94 8.25
N GLY A 100 -10.85 -12.32 7.04
CA GLY A 100 -10.08 -12.13 5.81
C GLY A 100 -10.14 -13.32 4.85
N ARG A 101 -9.62 -13.15 3.64
CA ARG A 101 -9.44 -14.27 2.70
C ARG A 101 -8.48 -15.30 3.31
N LYS A 102 -8.80 -16.59 3.20
CA LYS A 102 -7.88 -17.67 3.56
C LYS A 102 -6.55 -17.48 2.82
N PRO A 103 -5.39 -17.73 3.46
CA PRO A 103 -4.07 -17.49 2.86
C PRO A 103 -3.68 -18.60 1.88
N THR A 104 -4.56 -18.92 0.92
CA THR A 104 -4.41 -20.05 -0.01
C THR A 104 -3.10 -19.99 -0.81
N CYS A 105 -2.71 -18.80 -1.26
CA CYS A 105 -1.43 -18.64 -1.96
C CYS A 105 -0.21 -18.92 -1.07
N MET A 106 -0.23 -18.46 0.19
CA MET A 106 0.86 -18.71 1.14
C MET A 106 0.94 -20.20 1.46
N ASN A 107 -0.21 -20.85 1.65
CA ASN A 107 -0.28 -22.28 1.91
C ASN A 107 0.23 -23.10 0.72
N ASN A 108 -0.11 -22.72 -0.51
CA ASN A 108 0.40 -23.38 -1.72
C ASN A 108 1.92 -23.25 -1.82
N ILE A 109 2.48 -22.07 -1.53
CA ILE A 109 3.94 -21.86 -1.52
C ILE A 109 4.60 -22.73 -0.44
N LYS A 110 4.06 -22.75 0.79
CA LYS A 110 4.59 -23.60 1.87
C LYS A 110 4.55 -25.09 1.52
N ASN A 111 3.44 -25.56 0.96
CA ASN A 111 3.29 -26.94 0.52
C ASN A 111 4.27 -27.28 -0.60
N PHE A 112 4.49 -26.36 -1.54
CA PHE A 112 5.49 -26.53 -2.60
C PHE A 112 6.90 -26.64 -2.03
N ILE A 113 7.30 -25.74 -1.14
CA ILE A 113 8.62 -25.75 -0.48
C ILE A 113 8.85 -27.05 0.27
N SER A 114 7.86 -27.51 1.03
CA SER A 114 7.94 -28.79 1.75
C SER A 114 8.23 -29.95 0.79
N LYS A 115 7.59 -29.99 -0.38
CA LYS A 115 7.87 -31.00 -1.41
C LYS A 115 9.28 -30.84 -2.01
N VAL A 116 9.74 -29.61 -2.24
CA VAL A 116 11.10 -29.37 -2.74
C VAL A 116 12.15 -29.86 -1.74
N HIS A 117 11.95 -29.63 -0.44
CA HIS A 117 12.83 -30.19 0.61
C HIS A 117 12.88 -31.71 0.58
N THR A 118 11.74 -32.38 0.39
CA THR A 118 11.71 -33.83 0.27
C THR A 118 12.53 -34.29 -0.93
N LEU A 119 12.34 -33.65 -2.09
CA LEU A 119 13.10 -33.98 -3.31
C LEU A 119 14.61 -33.77 -3.13
N ASP A 120 15.02 -32.66 -2.53
CA ASP A 120 16.43 -32.29 -2.32
C ASP A 120 17.17 -33.30 -1.43
N LYS A 121 16.48 -33.91 -0.46
CA LYS A 121 17.06 -34.89 0.46
C LYS A 121 17.12 -36.32 -0.06
N THR A 122 16.27 -36.68 -1.02
CA THR A 122 15.99 -38.08 -1.35
C THR A 122 16.45 -38.51 -2.74
N HIS A 123 16.85 -37.57 -3.60
CA HIS A 123 17.10 -37.85 -5.02
C HIS A 123 18.50 -37.44 -5.46
N SER A 124 19.03 -38.18 -6.43
CA SER A 124 20.21 -37.78 -7.21
C SER A 124 19.94 -36.46 -7.96
N ASN A 125 20.99 -35.76 -8.40
CA ASN A 125 20.83 -34.48 -9.10
C ASN A 125 19.93 -34.56 -10.36
N ASN A 126 19.99 -35.67 -11.11
CA ASN A 126 19.17 -35.85 -12.31
C ASN A 126 17.69 -36.11 -11.96
N ASP A 127 17.43 -36.94 -10.95
CA ASP A 127 16.06 -37.23 -10.51
C ASP A 127 15.43 -36.02 -9.81
N TYR A 128 16.23 -35.26 -9.05
CA TYR A 128 15.84 -33.98 -8.48
C TYR A 128 15.37 -33.01 -9.57
N GLN A 129 16.15 -32.86 -10.66
CA GLN A 129 15.81 -31.98 -11.77
C GLN A 129 14.48 -32.39 -12.43
N LYS A 130 14.31 -33.68 -12.73
CA LYS A 130 13.10 -34.21 -13.38
C LYS A 130 11.87 -34.01 -12.51
N ASN A 131 11.95 -34.37 -11.23
CA ASN A 131 10.85 -34.28 -10.28
C ASN A 131 10.50 -32.82 -9.95
N LEU A 132 11.50 -31.95 -9.81
CA LEU A 132 11.29 -30.52 -9.60
C LEU A 132 10.61 -29.87 -10.81
N ASN A 133 10.99 -30.25 -12.03
CA ASN A 133 10.35 -29.76 -13.24
C ASN A 133 8.87 -30.17 -13.30
N GLN A 134 8.55 -31.43 -13.01
CA GLN A 134 7.16 -31.90 -12.96
C GLN A 134 6.33 -31.16 -11.89
N LEU A 135 6.90 -30.99 -10.70
CA LEU A 135 6.26 -30.25 -9.60
C LEU A 135 5.98 -28.80 -10.00
N TRP A 136 6.95 -28.13 -10.64
CA TRP A 136 6.81 -26.76 -11.10
C TRP A 136 5.78 -26.61 -12.23
N LEU A 137 5.79 -27.50 -13.21
CA LEU A 137 4.81 -27.51 -14.31
C LEU A 137 3.38 -27.68 -13.79
N SER A 138 3.17 -28.56 -12.81
CA SER A 138 1.86 -28.73 -12.16
C SER A 138 1.37 -27.42 -11.53
N GLU A 139 2.22 -26.73 -10.77
CA GLU A 139 1.85 -25.45 -10.15
C GLU A 139 1.64 -24.34 -11.19
N LEU A 140 2.47 -24.30 -12.23
CA LEU A 140 2.35 -23.31 -13.30
C LEU A 140 1.03 -23.48 -14.08
N ASN A 141 0.67 -24.73 -14.43
CA ASN A 141 -0.58 -25.03 -15.13
C ASN A 141 -1.81 -24.63 -14.30
N LYS A 142 -1.82 -24.93 -12.98
CA LYS A 142 -2.86 -24.47 -12.05
C LYS A 142 -2.95 -22.95 -11.96
N MET A 143 -1.82 -22.25 -12.07
CA MET A 143 -1.81 -20.80 -12.09
C MET A 143 -2.34 -20.24 -13.42
N GLN A 144 -1.98 -20.83 -14.55
CA GLN A 144 -2.41 -20.41 -15.88
C GLN A 144 -3.90 -20.60 -16.11
N SER A 145 -4.51 -21.65 -15.54
CA SER A 145 -5.95 -21.92 -15.70
C SER A 145 -6.85 -20.91 -14.98
N HIS A 146 -6.35 -20.18 -13.97
CA HIS A 146 -7.20 -19.37 -13.09
C HIS A 146 -6.72 -17.94 -12.88
N LEU A 147 -5.55 -17.55 -13.39
CA LEU A 147 -4.94 -16.25 -13.08
C LEU A 147 -4.53 -15.50 -14.34
N LYS A 148 -4.57 -14.17 -14.23
CA LYS A 148 -4.01 -13.27 -15.24
C LYS A 148 -2.48 -13.33 -15.24
N ASN A 149 -1.87 -13.13 -16.42
CA ASN A 149 -0.40 -13.18 -16.63
C ASN A 149 0.40 -12.36 -15.60
N ASN A 150 -0.05 -11.15 -15.26
CA ASN A 150 0.60 -10.30 -14.24
C ASN A 150 0.63 -10.94 -12.84
N THR A 151 -0.47 -11.59 -12.47
CA THR A 151 -0.59 -12.30 -11.19
C THR A 151 0.32 -13.52 -11.17
N ILE A 152 0.42 -14.24 -12.29
CA ILE A 152 1.33 -15.38 -12.46
C ILE A 152 2.78 -14.93 -12.24
N LEU A 153 3.25 -13.88 -12.92
CA LEU A 153 4.61 -13.35 -12.75
C LEU A 153 4.90 -12.94 -11.29
N THR A 154 3.91 -12.32 -10.64
CA THR A 154 4.03 -11.92 -9.22
C THR A 154 4.14 -13.15 -8.31
N ARG A 155 3.34 -14.19 -8.57
CA ARG A 155 3.41 -15.46 -7.84
C ARG A 155 4.73 -16.17 -8.04
N ILE A 156 5.21 -16.29 -9.28
CA ILE A 156 6.52 -16.90 -9.58
C ILE A 156 7.63 -16.21 -8.77
N SER A 157 7.60 -14.87 -8.68
CA SER A 157 8.54 -14.14 -7.83
C SER A 157 8.40 -14.50 -6.35
N ALA A 158 7.18 -14.73 -5.85
CA ALA A 158 6.94 -15.14 -4.47
C ALA A 158 7.48 -16.55 -4.18
N TYR A 159 7.24 -17.52 -5.06
CA TYR A 159 7.81 -18.88 -4.95
C TYR A 159 9.34 -18.81 -4.92
N ARG A 160 9.96 -18.07 -5.86
CA ARG A 160 11.41 -17.90 -5.90
C ARG A 160 11.94 -17.23 -4.64
N ASN A 161 11.27 -16.21 -4.12
CA ASN A 161 11.68 -15.54 -2.89
C ASN A 161 11.63 -16.47 -1.68
N ALA A 162 10.58 -17.29 -1.57
CA ALA A 162 10.45 -18.24 -0.49
C ALA A 162 11.52 -19.34 -0.56
N LEU A 163 11.87 -19.81 -1.76
CA LEU A 163 13.02 -20.70 -1.94
C LEU A 163 14.37 -20.06 -1.53
N ARG A 164 14.54 -18.75 -1.73
CA ARG A 164 15.74 -18.02 -1.23
C ARG A 164 15.80 -18.10 0.30
N GLN A 165 14.67 -17.87 0.95
CA GLN A 165 14.57 -17.81 2.41
C GLN A 165 14.92 -19.16 3.04
N GLU A 166 14.48 -20.25 2.43
CA GLU A 166 14.76 -21.62 2.86
C GLU A 166 16.12 -22.15 2.36
N LYS A 167 16.94 -21.30 1.73
CA LYS A 167 18.28 -21.63 1.18
C LYS A 167 18.27 -22.79 0.17
N LEU A 168 17.15 -23.04 -0.50
CA LEU A 168 16.97 -24.10 -1.51
C LEU A 168 17.34 -23.66 -2.95
N ILE A 169 18.12 -22.59 -3.08
CA ILE A 169 18.47 -22.02 -4.37
C ILE A 169 19.83 -22.52 -4.83
N ASN A 170 19.79 -23.34 -5.87
CA ASN A 170 20.95 -23.75 -6.66
C ASN A 170 20.72 -23.44 -8.15
N LYS A 171 21.73 -23.69 -9.00
CA LYS A 171 21.67 -23.42 -10.44
C LYS A 171 20.50 -24.15 -11.12
N ILE A 172 20.22 -25.38 -10.70
CA ILE A 172 19.15 -26.23 -11.22
C ILE A 172 17.78 -25.63 -10.89
N THR A 173 17.52 -25.36 -9.60
CA THR A 173 16.27 -24.77 -9.11
C THR A 173 15.95 -23.44 -9.79
N LEU A 174 16.96 -22.58 -9.98
CA LEU A 174 16.77 -21.29 -10.65
C LEU A 174 16.48 -21.42 -12.15
N SER A 175 17.02 -22.45 -12.80
CA SER A 175 16.78 -22.71 -14.23
C SER A 175 15.39 -23.27 -14.51
N ILE A 176 14.81 -24.04 -13.57
CA ILE A 176 13.47 -24.62 -13.68
C ILE A 176 12.41 -23.60 -13.29
N ILE A 177 12.53 -23.00 -12.09
CA ILE A 177 11.49 -22.16 -11.50
C ILE A 177 11.61 -20.75 -12.04
N LYS A 178 11.31 -20.58 -13.32
CA LYS A 178 11.34 -19.29 -14.03
C LYS A 178 10.02 -19.05 -14.74
N ALA A 179 9.77 -17.77 -15.05
CA ALA A 179 8.60 -17.42 -15.84
C ALA A 179 8.76 -17.87 -17.30
N PRO A 180 7.71 -18.42 -17.92
CA PRO A 180 7.70 -18.71 -19.34
C PRO A 180 8.13 -17.50 -20.17
N HIS A 181 8.99 -17.73 -21.16
CA HIS A 181 9.55 -16.65 -21.99
C HIS A 181 8.46 -15.85 -22.71
N LEU A 182 7.45 -16.54 -23.25
CA LEU A 182 6.31 -15.90 -23.91
C LEU A 182 5.56 -14.94 -22.98
N LEU A 183 5.27 -15.35 -21.73
CA LEU A 183 4.62 -14.49 -20.75
C LEU A 183 5.44 -13.24 -20.41
N GLN A 184 6.77 -13.37 -20.34
CA GLN A 184 7.66 -12.22 -20.12
C GLN A 184 7.66 -11.27 -21.31
N LYS A 185 7.75 -11.81 -22.54
CA LYS A 185 7.73 -11.04 -23.79
C LYS A 185 6.41 -10.29 -23.96
N GLU A 186 5.27 -10.98 -23.82
CA GLU A 186 3.94 -10.36 -23.87
C GLU A 186 3.80 -9.24 -22.86
N ARG A 187 4.25 -9.47 -21.62
CA ARG A 187 4.18 -8.46 -20.56
C ARG A 187 4.99 -7.23 -20.93
N TYR A 188 6.18 -7.42 -21.46
CA TYR A 188 7.07 -6.36 -21.87
C TYR A 188 6.50 -5.54 -23.04
N THR A 189 5.98 -6.22 -24.06
CA THR A 189 5.29 -5.58 -25.20
C THR A 189 4.09 -4.78 -24.73
N GLN A 190 3.23 -5.34 -23.87
CA GLN A 190 2.08 -4.62 -23.33
C GLN A 190 2.50 -3.40 -22.50
N TYR A 191 3.56 -3.52 -21.71
CA TYR A 191 4.08 -2.41 -20.91
C TYR A 191 4.55 -1.26 -21.81
N ARG A 192 5.31 -1.54 -22.86
CA ARG A 192 5.78 -0.53 -23.82
C ARG A 192 4.63 0.11 -24.60
N ALA A 193 3.67 -0.70 -25.06
CA ALA A 193 2.48 -0.19 -25.73
C ALA A 193 1.68 0.77 -24.83
N ASN A 194 1.52 0.44 -23.55
CA ASN A 194 0.85 1.32 -22.59
C ASN A 194 1.62 2.64 -22.36
N ILE A 195 2.96 2.61 -22.33
CA ILE A 195 3.77 3.83 -22.23
C ILE A 195 3.62 4.69 -23.48
N ALA A 196 3.67 4.08 -24.67
CA ALA A 196 3.48 4.81 -25.92
C ALA A 196 2.10 5.47 -25.95
N GLN A 197 1.03 4.74 -25.62
CA GLN A 197 -0.32 5.29 -25.55
C GLN A 197 -0.45 6.42 -24.51
N GLN A 198 0.25 6.30 -23.37
CA GLN A 198 0.31 7.36 -22.36
C GLN A 198 0.98 8.63 -22.90
N HIS A 199 2.04 8.49 -23.71
CA HIS A 199 2.74 9.65 -24.30
C HIS A 199 1.88 10.38 -25.34
N TYR A 200 1.00 9.67 -26.05
CA TYR A 200 0.01 10.30 -26.93
C TYR A 200 -1.10 11.04 -26.17
N ASN A 201 -1.37 10.66 -24.92
CA ASN A 201 -2.51 11.15 -24.15
C ASN A 201 -2.04 11.77 -22.82
N LEU A 202 -1.11 12.72 -22.89
CA LEU A 202 -0.65 13.45 -21.71
C LEU A 202 -1.80 14.27 -21.10
N ILE A 203 -1.85 14.30 -19.77
CA ILE A 203 -2.89 15.01 -19.03
C ILE A 203 -2.40 16.40 -18.65
N ALA A 204 -3.17 17.43 -19.00
CA ALA A 204 -2.91 18.81 -18.62
C ALA A 204 -3.08 19.00 -17.11
N LEU A 205 -2.10 19.64 -16.46
CA LEU A 205 -2.16 19.93 -15.03
C LEU A 205 -2.68 21.35 -14.74
N HIS A 206 -3.90 21.70 -15.10
CA HIS A 206 -4.40 23.09 -14.92
C HIS A 206 -4.27 23.65 -13.49
N LYS A 207 -4.50 22.81 -12.47
CA LYS A 207 -4.46 23.20 -11.05
C LYS A 207 -3.17 22.81 -10.33
N TRP A 208 -2.06 22.67 -11.06
CA TRP A 208 -0.79 22.21 -10.47
C TRP A 208 -0.28 23.09 -9.33
N LYS A 209 -0.43 24.42 -9.45
CA LYS A 209 -0.06 25.38 -8.39
C LYS A 209 -0.87 25.16 -7.12
N GLU A 210 -2.18 24.93 -7.24
CA GLU A 210 -3.07 24.65 -6.10
C GLU A 210 -2.64 23.36 -5.38
N ILE A 211 -2.29 22.30 -6.13
CA ILE A 211 -1.78 21.05 -5.55
C ILE A 211 -0.51 21.30 -4.73
N LEU A 212 0.44 22.08 -5.26
CA LEU A 212 1.67 22.43 -4.53
C LEU A 212 1.38 23.29 -3.31
N GLN A 213 0.49 24.27 -3.41
CA GLN A 213 0.10 25.13 -2.28
C GLN A 213 -0.54 24.32 -1.16
N ILE A 214 -1.44 23.37 -1.48
CA ILE A 214 -2.02 22.46 -0.51
C ILE A 214 -0.91 21.69 0.20
N ALA A 215 -0.01 21.03 -0.54
CA ALA A 215 1.09 20.28 0.07
C ALA A 215 2.03 21.17 0.93
N GLN A 216 2.34 22.39 0.48
CA GLN A 216 3.19 23.32 1.22
C GLN A 216 2.53 23.86 2.50
N LYS A 217 1.19 23.91 2.57
CA LYS A 217 0.46 24.31 3.78
C LYS A 217 0.52 23.24 4.86
N GLU A 218 0.56 21.97 4.47
CA GLU A 218 0.66 20.84 5.40
C GLU A 218 2.06 20.64 6.01
N LEU A 219 3.10 21.30 5.46
CA LEU A 219 4.44 21.24 6.05
C LEU A 219 4.51 22.01 7.38
N LEU A 220 5.25 21.44 8.33
CA LEU A 220 5.63 22.13 9.55
C LEU A 220 6.75 23.14 9.26
N LYS A 221 6.59 24.36 9.77
CA LYS A 221 7.51 25.47 9.52
C LYS A 221 7.94 26.07 10.85
N LYS A 222 9.24 26.26 11.05
CA LYS A 222 9.79 27.03 12.16
C LYS A 222 11.00 27.85 11.75
N ASN A 223 11.03 29.09 12.21
CA ASN A 223 12.19 29.96 12.03
C ASN A 223 13.25 29.67 13.10
N ILE A 224 13.91 28.52 13.00
CA ILE A 224 14.95 28.08 13.96
C ILE A 224 16.27 27.74 13.26
N PRO A 225 17.45 27.92 13.88
CA PRO A 225 18.72 27.57 13.27
C PRO A 225 18.83 26.08 12.91
N TRP A 226 19.63 25.74 11.88
CA TRP A 226 19.83 24.34 11.46
C TRP A 226 20.30 23.41 12.59
N LYS A 227 21.17 23.92 13.47
CA LYS A 227 21.70 23.18 14.63
C LYS A 227 20.61 22.78 15.63
N SER A 228 19.51 23.53 15.69
CA SER A 228 18.42 23.33 16.66
C SER A 228 17.22 22.56 16.09
N LEU A 229 17.22 22.23 14.79
CA LEU A 229 16.11 21.56 14.11
C LEU A 229 15.74 20.22 14.76
N GLN A 230 16.75 19.41 15.09
CA GLN A 230 16.53 18.08 15.67
C GLN A 230 15.84 18.15 17.03
N LYS A 231 16.30 19.05 17.91
CA LYS A 231 15.72 19.26 19.23
C LYS A 231 14.27 19.76 19.11
N ALA A 232 14.03 20.77 18.28
CA ALA A 232 12.69 21.29 18.05
C ALA A 232 11.74 20.24 17.44
N ALA A 233 12.25 19.35 16.58
CA ALA A 233 11.46 18.26 16.03
C ALA A 233 11.06 17.23 17.10
N GLN A 234 11.96 16.94 18.05
CA GLN A 234 11.71 16.04 19.18
C GLN A 234 10.70 16.62 20.18
N GLU A 235 10.67 17.94 20.34
CA GLU A 235 9.68 18.63 21.20
C GLU A 235 8.26 18.55 20.62
N ILE A 236 8.11 18.64 19.30
CA ILE A 236 6.80 18.59 18.62
C ILE A 236 6.31 17.15 18.39
N ALA A 237 7.23 16.22 18.14
CA ALA A 237 6.91 14.84 17.78
C ALA A 237 5.87 14.13 18.68
N PRO A 238 5.85 14.30 20.02
CA PRO A 238 4.87 13.66 20.90
C PRO A 238 3.43 14.13 20.68
N SER A 239 3.21 15.36 20.19
CA SER A 239 1.86 15.91 19.98
C SER A 239 1.25 15.56 18.63
N ILE A 240 2.06 15.06 17.69
CA ILE A 240 1.60 14.74 16.33
C ILE A 240 0.78 13.44 16.34
N GLN A 241 -0.49 13.57 15.97
CA GLN A 241 -1.38 12.44 15.77
C GLN A 241 -1.06 11.68 14.49
N ARG A 242 -1.57 10.44 14.39
CA ARG A 242 -1.28 9.54 13.28
C ARG A 242 -1.77 10.10 11.94
N GLU A 243 -2.99 10.63 11.92
CA GLU A 243 -3.61 11.25 10.74
C GLU A 243 -2.78 12.43 10.25
N GLN A 244 -2.37 13.31 11.17
CA GLN A 244 -1.52 14.46 10.86
C GLN A 244 -0.14 14.02 10.32
N ALA A 245 0.50 13.02 10.93
CA ALA A 245 1.75 12.46 10.42
C ALA A 245 1.60 11.89 9.00
N VAL A 246 0.47 11.24 8.70
CA VAL A 246 0.17 10.73 7.35
C VAL A 246 -0.09 11.89 6.37
N THR A 247 -0.80 12.93 6.77
CA THR A 247 -1.02 14.13 5.95
C THR A 247 0.30 14.81 5.59
N ILE A 248 1.18 15.04 6.58
CA ILE A 248 2.52 15.59 6.34
C ILE A 248 3.32 14.66 5.42
N GLY A 249 3.26 13.35 5.63
CA GLY A 249 3.94 12.39 4.78
C GLY A 249 3.45 12.40 3.32
N ILE A 250 2.15 12.57 3.09
CA ILE A 250 1.59 12.75 1.74
C ILE A 250 2.09 14.05 1.11
N ALA A 251 2.15 15.15 1.88
CA ALA A 251 2.74 16.40 1.40
C ALA A 251 4.22 16.22 1.02
N LEU A 252 5.00 15.49 1.82
CA LEU A 252 6.38 15.14 1.49
C LEU A 252 6.47 14.28 0.22
N GLU A 253 5.55 13.34 -0.02
CA GLU A 253 5.50 12.60 -1.30
C GLU A 253 5.31 13.53 -2.50
N ILE A 254 4.40 14.51 -2.40
CA ILE A 254 4.13 15.49 -3.46
C ILE A 254 5.35 16.39 -3.72
N LEU A 255 6.02 16.85 -2.66
CA LEU A 255 7.07 17.87 -2.75
C LEU A 255 8.48 17.31 -3.02
N THR A 256 8.70 16.01 -2.80
CA THR A 256 9.99 15.33 -2.99
C THR A 256 9.95 14.19 -4.01
N GLY A 257 8.75 13.80 -4.42
CA GLY A 257 8.50 12.66 -5.30
C GLY A 257 8.89 11.32 -4.72
N ARG A 258 9.30 11.22 -3.46
CA ARG A 258 9.69 9.94 -2.84
C ARG A 258 8.50 9.03 -2.64
N ARG A 259 8.74 7.72 -2.62
CA ARG A 259 7.70 6.71 -2.40
C ARG A 259 7.25 6.73 -0.93
N PRO A 260 6.02 6.33 -0.58
CA PRO A 260 5.55 6.32 0.80
C PRO A 260 6.50 5.55 1.73
N PHE A 261 6.95 4.36 1.33
CA PHE A 261 7.89 3.58 2.14
C PHE A 261 9.25 4.30 2.33
N GLU A 262 9.69 5.09 1.35
CA GLU A 262 10.88 5.93 1.48
C GLU A 262 10.62 7.06 2.49
N ILE A 263 9.46 7.71 2.45
CA ILE A 263 9.13 8.80 3.41
C ILE A 263 8.97 8.29 4.85
N PHE A 264 8.20 7.22 5.05
CA PHE A 264 7.79 6.80 6.39
C PHE A 264 8.78 5.85 7.08
N CYS A 265 9.50 5.02 6.33
CA CYS A 265 10.26 3.91 6.92
C CYS A 265 11.78 4.10 6.88
N GLN A 266 12.36 4.46 5.73
CA GLN A 266 13.82 4.33 5.55
C GLN A 266 14.57 5.51 4.92
N GLY A 267 13.85 6.47 4.35
CA GLY A 267 14.44 7.59 3.63
C GLY A 267 15.15 8.54 4.59
N LYS A 268 16.36 8.95 4.20
CA LYS A 268 17.17 9.92 4.93
C LYS A 268 17.37 11.14 4.05
N PHE A 269 17.01 12.30 4.59
CA PHE A 269 17.16 13.58 3.92
C PHE A 269 18.18 14.40 4.70
N SER A 270 19.18 14.91 4.00
CA SER A 270 20.19 15.80 4.57
C SER A 270 20.27 17.09 3.76
N PRO A 271 20.62 18.22 4.40
CA PRO A 271 20.77 19.48 3.70
C PRO A 271 21.96 19.40 2.73
N LEU A 272 21.84 20.09 1.61
CA LEU A 272 22.92 20.20 0.63
C LEU A 272 23.77 21.43 0.98
N GLU A 273 25.01 21.22 1.40
CA GLU A 273 25.95 22.32 1.66
C GLU A 273 26.35 23.01 0.34
N CYS A 274 26.24 24.34 0.31
CA CYS A 274 26.76 25.17 -0.76
C CYS A 274 28.27 25.30 -0.55
N LYS A 275 29.07 24.99 -1.58
CA LYS A 275 30.51 25.29 -1.54
C LYS A 275 30.68 26.80 -1.64
N ASN A 276 31.14 27.44 -0.57
CA ASN A 276 31.69 28.78 -0.67
C ASN A 276 33.19 28.70 -0.93
N SER A 277 33.64 29.41 -1.96
CA SER A 277 35.02 29.89 -2.06
C SER A 277 35.23 30.97 -1.00
N SER A 278 36.29 30.83 -0.19
CA SER A 278 36.85 31.76 0.82
C SER A 278 36.43 31.59 2.31
N HIS A 279 37.46 31.25 3.11
CA HIS A 279 37.79 31.47 4.53
C HIS A 279 36.73 31.82 5.61
N SER A 280 35.47 31.43 5.48
CA SER A 280 34.50 31.54 6.59
C SER A 280 34.05 30.16 7.10
N ASN A 281 34.07 29.97 8.41
CA ASN A 281 33.52 28.78 9.10
C ASN A 281 31.97 28.70 9.05
N ILE A 282 31.33 29.52 8.20
CA ILE A 282 29.88 29.62 8.09
C ILE A 282 29.40 28.64 7.03
N LYS A 283 28.56 27.69 7.45
CA LYS A 283 27.93 26.72 6.55
C LYS A 283 26.68 27.31 5.90
N TYR A 284 26.66 27.34 4.58
CA TYR A 284 25.49 27.72 3.78
C TYR A 284 24.83 26.46 3.23
N PHE A 285 23.50 26.44 3.25
CA PHE A 285 22.72 25.31 2.75
C PHE A 285 21.80 25.75 1.62
N GLU A 286 21.68 24.91 0.61
CA GLU A 286 20.85 25.15 -0.55
C GLU A 286 19.35 25.07 -0.16
N SER A 287 18.51 25.93 -0.76
CA SER A 287 17.11 26.12 -0.36
C SER A 287 16.08 25.23 -1.08
N TRP A 288 16.41 24.66 -2.23
CA TRP A 288 15.50 23.97 -3.16
C TRP A 288 15.96 22.56 -3.56
N HIS A 289 16.99 22.04 -2.91
CA HIS A 289 17.62 20.76 -3.12
C HIS A 289 18.06 20.16 -1.79
N VAL A 290 17.99 18.85 -1.74
CA VAL A 290 18.40 18.04 -0.59
C VAL A 290 19.19 16.83 -1.09
N LEU A 291 19.99 16.26 -0.21
CA LEU A 291 20.58 14.96 -0.41
C LEU A 291 19.61 13.90 0.12
N PHE A 292 19.34 12.88 -0.68
CA PHE A 292 18.45 11.77 -0.32
C PHE A 292 19.19 10.44 -0.37
N ASN A 293 18.98 9.60 0.65
CA ASN A 293 19.40 8.20 0.73
C ASN A 293 18.20 7.33 1.14
N GLY A 294 18.27 6.03 0.87
CA GLY A 294 17.21 5.07 1.15
C GLY A 294 16.33 4.77 -0.08
N GLN A 295 16.89 4.86 -1.29
CA GLN A 295 16.16 4.53 -2.52
C GLN A 295 15.72 3.06 -2.51
N THR A 296 14.42 2.82 -2.68
CA THR A 296 13.86 1.47 -2.78
C THR A 296 13.96 0.91 -4.20
N LYS A 297 13.73 -0.41 -4.34
CA LYS A 297 13.65 -1.13 -5.63
C LYS A 297 14.95 -1.12 -6.47
N THR A 298 16.10 -0.92 -5.84
CA THR A 298 17.42 -0.97 -6.49
C THR A 298 17.97 -2.39 -6.65
N ARG A 299 17.55 -3.32 -5.78
CA ARG A 299 18.05 -4.70 -5.66
C ARG A 299 19.59 -4.74 -5.55
N GLU A 300 20.18 -3.76 -4.88
CA GLU A 300 21.63 -3.67 -4.58
C GLU A 300 22.55 -3.75 -5.81
N ASN A 301 22.02 -3.47 -7.00
CA ASN A 301 22.80 -3.63 -8.22
C ASN A 301 23.86 -2.53 -8.35
N LEU A 302 24.97 -2.89 -9.01
CA LEU A 302 25.97 -1.93 -9.48
C LEU A 302 25.29 -0.80 -10.28
N ASN A 303 25.76 0.43 -10.07
CA ASN A 303 25.24 1.65 -10.69
C ASN A 303 23.78 2.02 -10.33
N THR A 304 23.25 1.48 -9.23
CA THR A 304 22.02 1.99 -8.60
C THR A 304 22.33 2.95 -7.46
N GLN A 305 21.30 3.67 -7.01
CA GLN A 305 21.38 4.55 -5.82
C GLN A 305 21.19 3.79 -4.50
N PHE A 306 21.57 2.50 -4.46
CA PHE A 306 21.49 1.71 -3.24
C PHE A 306 22.52 2.24 -2.22
N ASN A 307 22.04 2.60 -1.02
CA ASN A 307 22.82 3.20 0.07
C ASN A 307 23.66 4.42 -0.30
N LYS A 308 23.35 5.10 -1.41
CA LYS A 308 24.04 6.30 -1.87
C LYS A 308 23.18 7.53 -1.64
N TYR A 309 23.82 8.60 -1.17
CA TYR A 309 23.21 9.93 -1.19
C TYR A 309 23.26 10.47 -2.62
N PHE A 310 22.14 10.99 -3.10
CA PHE A 310 22.07 11.73 -4.35
C PHE A 310 21.21 12.97 -4.20
N LYS A 311 21.54 14.00 -4.98
CA LYS A 311 20.83 15.28 -4.99
C LYS A 311 19.45 15.10 -5.62
N ILE A 312 18.41 15.63 -4.97
CA ILE A 312 17.07 15.77 -5.53
C ILE A 312 16.56 17.20 -5.33
N PRO A 313 15.79 17.75 -6.29
CA PRO A 313 15.09 19.00 -6.09
C PRO A 313 13.89 18.81 -5.16
N VAL A 314 13.49 19.86 -4.46
CA VAL A 314 12.29 19.89 -3.63
C VAL A 314 11.42 21.08 -4.01
N LEU A 315 10.10 20.89 -3.95
CA LEU A 315 9.10 21.90 -4.37
C LEU A 315 8.64 22.80 -3.21
N ALA A 316 9.43 22.86 -2.14
CA ALA A 316 9.27 23.72 -0.97
C ALA A 316 10.66 23.96 -0.35
N LYS A 317 10.78 24.89 0.61
CA LYS A 317 12.05 25.15 1.28
C LYS A 317 12.62 23.87 1.87
N ALA A 318 13.88 23.56 1.55
CA ALA A 318 14.59 22.34 1.99
C ALA A 318 14.53 22.15 3.51
N LYS A 319 14.62 23.24 4.26
CA LYS A 319 14.50 23.26 5.71
C LYS A 319 13.15 22.76 6.22
N ASP A 320 12.05 23.20 5.61
CA ASP A 320 10.69 22.81 6.01
C ASP A 320 10.44 21.33 5.70
N ILE A 321 10.98 20.83 4.58
CA ILE A 321 10.96 19.41 4.21
C ILE A 321 11.69 18.56 5.26
N ILE A 322 12.94 18.92 5.56
CA ILE A 322 13.77 18.18 6.51
C ILE A 322 13.15 18.24 7.91
N PHE A 323 12.68 19.40 8.35
CA PHE A 323 12.03 19.56 9.64
C PHE A 323 10.77 18.71 9.78
N SER A 324 9.88 18.77 8.79
CA SER A 324 8.64 17.99 8.78
C SER A 324 8.92 16.48 8.83
N LEU A 325 9.95 16.03 8.10
CA LEU A 325 10.37 14.64 8.14
C LEU A 325 10.95 14.25 9.51
N MET A 326 11.82 15.07 10.11
CA MET A 326 12.38 14.82 11.44
C MET A 326 11.29 14.69 12.50
N VAL A 327 10.23 15.50 12.41
CA VAL A 327 9.07 15.42 13.30
C VAL A 327 8.33 14.09 13.11
N ILE A 328 8.01 13.71 11.87
CA ILE A 328 7.39 12.39 11.59
C ILE A 328 8.27 11.27 12.17
N GLN A 329 9.56 11.28 11.87
CA GLN A 329 10.51 10.25 12.29
C GLN A 329 10.66 10.16 13.81
N SER A 330 10.54 11.28 14.51
CA SER A 330 10.64 11.34 15.97
C SER A 330 9.33 10.99 16.69
N SER A 331 8.19 11.05 15.99
CA SER A 331 6.87 10.71 16.54
C SER A 331 6.75 9.23 16.95
N THR A 332 5.78 8.92 17.80
CA THR A 332 5.49 7.54 18.24
C THR A 332 5.19 6.62 17.05
N ASN A 333 4.35 7.06 16.11
CA ASN A 333 4.04 6.31 14.89
C ASN A 333 5.27 6.17 13.97
N GLY A 334 6.06 7.23 13.81
CA GLY A 334 7.27 7.20 12.98
C GLY A 334 8.30 6.19 13.46
N LYS A 335 8.54 6.11 14.77
CA LYS A 335 9.43 5.09 15.37
C LYS A 335 8.95 3.66 15.11
N ILE A 336 7.63 3.45 15.01
CA ILE A 336 7.07 2.15 14.63
C ILE A 336 7.30 1.91 13.13
N TRP A 337 6.97 2.87 12.27
CA TRP A 337 7.12 2.74 10.81
C TRP A 337 8.58 2.49 10.38
N GLN A 338 9.56 3.08 11.06
CA GLN A 338 10.98 2.84 10.80
C GLN A 338 11.42 1.39 11.01
N LYS A 339 10.71 0.63 11.84
CA LYS A 339 10.98 -0.78 12.11
C LYS A 339 10.20 -1.72 11.19
N MET A 340 9.26 -1.19 10.41
CA MET A 340 8.41 -2.00 9.55
C MET A 340 9.14 -2.44 8.28
N ASN A 341 8.90 -3.69 7.87
CA ASN A 341 9.20 -4.12 6.52
C ASN A 341 8.12 -3.62 5.53
N ASN A 342 8.36 -3.81 4.23
CA ASN A 342 7.45 -3.32 3.19
C ASN A 342 6.04 -3.94 3.26
N GLU A 343 5.92 -5.21 3.66
CA GLU A 343 4.62 -5.88 3.79
C GLU A 343 3.84 -5.36 5.01
N GLU A 344 4.50 -5.20 6.15
CA GLU A 344 3.93 -4.61 7.36
C GLU A 344 3.43 -3.19 7.09
N PHE A 345 4.28 -2.35 6.49
CA PHE A 345 3.90 -0.99 6.11
C PHE A 345 2.73 -0.96 5.13
N TRP A 346 2.74 -1.85 4.13
CA TRP A 346 1.66 -1.93 3.15
C TRP A 346 0.33 -2.32 3.81
N ASN A 347 0.35 -3.29 4.72
CA ASN A 347 -0.83 -3.71 5.48
C ASN A 347 -1.31 -2.63 6.48
N ASP A 348 -0.39 -1.80 6.99
CA ASP A 348 -0.67 -0.75 7.98
C ASP A 348 -1.31 0.49 7.32
N LEU A 349 -0.69 1.06 6.28
CA LEU A 349 -1.14 2.33 5.70
C LEU A 349 -1.79 2.23 4.32
N LEU A 350 -1.47 1.23 3.49
CA LEU A 350 -1.79 1.26 2.05
C LEU A 350 -2.90 0.28 1.61
N ARG A 351 -3.12 -0.82 2.32
CA ARG A 351 -4.02 -1.90 1.91
C ARG A 351 -5.49 -1.53 2.07
N THR A 352 -6.18 -1.19 0.99
CA THR A 352 -7.65 -1.10 0.98
C THR A 352 -8.30 -2.50 0.85
N PRO A 353 -9.45 -2.78 1.49
CA PRO A 353 -10.30 -1.89 2.28
C PRO A 353 -10.07 -2.02 3.81
N ASN A 354 -8.82 -2.10 4.26
CA ASN A 354 -8.55 -2.10 5.70
C ASN A 354 -8.93 -0.72 6.28
N PRO A 355 -9.89 -0.62 7.22
CA PRO A 355 -10.29 0.66 7.80
C PRO A 355 -9.16 1.35 8.57
N LYS A 356 -8.09 0.62 8.92
CA LYS A 356 -6.87 1.19 9.52
C LYS A 356 -5.93 1.83 8.51
N CYS A 357 -6.09 1.53 7.21
CA CYS A 357 -5.29 2.10 6.13
C CYS A 357 -5.83 3.48 5.74
N ILE A 358 -5.32 4.51 6.40
CA ILE A 358 -5.79 5.88 6.27
C ILE A 358 -5.16 6.64 5.10
N LEU A 359 -3.98 6.23 4.61
CA LEU A 359 -3.22 7.00 3.63
C LEU A 359 -3.97 7.20 2.29
N PRO A 360 -4.54 6.16 1.64
CA PRO A 360 -5.29 6.36 0.40
C PRO A 360 -6.52 7.25 0.57
N HIS A 361 -7.17 7.20 1.75
CA HIS A 361 -8.34 8.01 2.05
C HIS A 361 -7.96 9.48 2.27
N ILE A 362 -6.99 9.76 3.16
CA ILE A 362 -6.48 11.11 3.43
C ILE A 362 -5.97 11.75 2.14
N ARG A 363 -5.19 11.01 1.35
CA ARG A 363 -4.66 11.48 0.07
C ARG A 363 -5.76 11.84 -0.91
N ARG A 364 -6.81 11.02 -1.00
CA ARG A 364 -7.98 11.35 -1.82
C ARG A 364 -8.63 12.62 -1.30
N ASN A 365 -8.92 12.72 -0.01
CA ASN A 365 -9.56 13.91 0.56
C ASN A 365 -8.77 15.20 0.30
N LEU A 366 -7.44 15.13 0.41
CA LEU A 366 -6.54 16.27 0.19
C LEU A 366 -6.56 16.76 -1.27
N LEU A 367 -6.65 15.84 -2.24
CA LEU A 367 -6.42 16.16 -3.65
C LEU A 367 -7.68 16.09 -4.52
N ASN A 368 -8.80 15.53 -4.04
CA ASN A 368 -9.96 15.20 -4.88
C ASN A 368 -10.53 16.41 -5.65
N LYS A 369 -10.43 17.62 -5.10
CA LYS A 369 -10.98 18.83 -5.75
C LYS A 369 -10.07 19.43 -6.83
N VAL A 370 -8.78 19.08 -6.80
CA VAL A 370 -7.74 19.71 -7.63
C VAL A 370 -7.02 18.72 -8.55
N TRP A 371 -7.22 17.41 -8.32
CA TRP A 371 -6.56 16.38 -9.11
C TRP A 371 -7.06 16.38 -10.56
N PRO A 372 -6.16 16.27 -11.55
CA PRO A 372 -6.52 16.30 -12.95
C PRO A 372 -7.14 14.96 -13.37
N TYR A 373 -8.46 14.85 -13.21
CA TYR A 373 -9.21 13.74 -13.75
C TYR A 373 -9.36 13.94 -15.27
N SER A 374 -8.87 12.99 -16.08
CA SER A 374 -9.03 13.07 -17.53
C SER A 374 -10.51 12.89 -17.92
N SER A 375 -10.96 13.62 -18.94
CA SER A 375 -12.26 13.41 -19.60
C SER A 375 -12.31 12.11 -20.42
N LEU A 376 -11.14 11.56 -20.77
CA LEU A 376 -10.99 10.31 -21.51
C LEU A 376 -11.40 9.13 -20.62
N LYS A 377 -12.65 8.66 -20.77
CA LYS A 377 -13.28 7.54 -20.05
C LYS A 377 -12.49 6.22 -20.04
N ASN A 378 -11.47 6.07 -20.88
CA ASN A 378 -10.82 4.79 -21.15
C ASN A 378 -9.50 4.54 -20.38
N ASN A 379 -9.03 5.45 -19.53
CA ASN A 379 -7.75 5.28 -18.81
C ASN A 379 -7.87 5.45 -17.28
N TYR A 380 -8.66 4.57 -16.64
CA TYR A 380 -8.87 4.52 -15.18
C TYR A 380 -7.59 4.59 -14.34
N ASN A 381 -6.46 4.05 -14.82
CA ASN A 381 -5.20 4.03 -14.06
C ASN A 381 -4.51 5.41 -13.96
N LEU A 382 -4.71 6.30 -14.95
CA LEU A 382 -4.11 7.64 -14.96
C LEU A 382 -4.92 8.64 -14.13
N GLN A 383 -6.21 8.37 -13.94
CA GLN A 383 -7.14 9.19 -13.16
C GLN A 383 -7.02 8.95 -11.64
N GLN A 384 -6.42 7.84 -11.20
CA GLN A 384 -6.33 7.52 -9.78
C GLN A 384 -5.28 8.38 -9.05
N ILE A 385 -5.64 8.84 -7.86
CA ILE A 385 -4.71 9.47 -6.91
C ILE A 385 -3.88 8.36 -6.23
N ASN A 386 -2.82 7.92 -6.90
CA ASN A 386 -1.92 6.88 -6.40
C ASN A 386 -0.47 7.36 -6.36
N THR A 387 0.40 6.59 -5.70
CA THR A 387 1.82 6.96 -5.51
C THR A 387 2.57 7.14 -6.82
N ASN A 388 2.27 6.31 -7.83
CA ASN A 388 2.97 6.39 -9.10
C ASN A 388 2.61 7.70 -9.84
N ASN A 389 1.35 8.10 -9.78
CA ASN A 389 0.86 9.33 -10.39
C ASN A 389 1.32 10.59 -9.63
N ILE A 390 1.34 10.58 -8.29
CA ILE A 390 1.92 11.68 -7.49
C ILE A 390 3.41 11.86 -7.80
N ARG A 391 4.16 10.76 -7.92
CA ARG A 391 5.58 10.82 -8.27
C ARG A 391 5.81 11.35 -9.69
N ALA A 392 4.92 11.04 -10.64
CA ALA A 392 4.94 11.61 -11.98
C ALA A 392 4.61 13.11 -11.97
N PHE A 393 3.61 13.54 -11.18
CA PHE A 393 3.28 14.95 -10.96
C PHE A 393 4.48 15.72 -10.41
N TYR A 394 5.14 15.21 -9.37
CA TYR A 394 6.38 15.80 -8.84
C TYR A 394 7.44 15.96 -9.92
N ALA A 395 7.68 14.91 -10.73
CA ALA A 395 8.72 14.94 -11.75
C ALA A 395 8.46 16.03 -12.80
N GLU A 396 7.19 16.22 -13.18
CA GLU A 396 6.74 17.29 -14.08
C GLU A 396 7.00 18.68 -13.51
N CYS A 397 6.55 18.92 -12.27
CA CYS A 397 6.77 20.20 -11.59
C CYS A 397 8.27 20.49 -11.37
N ALA A 398 9.04 19.49 -10.95
CA ALA A 398 10.48 19.63 -10.75
C ALA A 398 11.19 19.95 -12.07
N ALA A 399 10.79 19.32 -13.18
CA ALA A 399 11.37 19.62 -14.47
C ALA A 399 11.01 21.01 -14.98
N HIS A 400 9.79 21.48 -14.71
CA HIS A 400 9.37 22.83 -15.06
C HIS A 400 10.22 23.90 -14.37
N PHE A 401 10.57 23.72 -13.08
CA PHE A 401 11.37 24.70 -12.34
C PHE A 401 12.87 24.55 -12.48
N PHE A 402 13.39 23.32 -12.50
CA PHE A 402 14.81 23.08 -12.21
C PHE A 402 15.55 22.29 -13.30
N LYS A 403 14.88 21.87 -14.38
CA LYS A 403 15.54 21.12 -15.45
C LYS A 403 16.49 22.04 -16.22
N PRO A 404 17.80 21.71 -16.32
CA PRO A 404 18.70 22.45 -17.20
C PRO A 404 18.23 22.38 -18.66
N LYS A 405 18.43 23.47 -19.41
CA LYS A 405 18.11 23.50 -20.85
C LYS A 405 18.90 22.44 -21.64
N SER A 406 20.14 22.16 -21.22
CA SER A 406 21.03 21.15 -21.83
C SER A 406 20.63 19.69 -21.58
N LYS A 407 19.62 19.43 -20.73
CA LYS A 407 19.23 18.07 -20.35
C LYS A 407 17.82 17.74 -20.85
N SER A 408 17.68 16.55 -21.46
CA SER A 408 16.37 16.03 -21.87
C SER A 408 15.49 15.73 -20.66
N LYS A 409 14.16 15.81 -20.86
CA LYS A 409 13.18 15.57 -19.79
C LYS A 409 13.32 14.16 -19.19
N ILE A 410 13.54 13.15 -20.03
CA ILE A 410 13.68 11.76 -19.58
C ILE A 410 14.97 11.57 -18.77
N ALA A 411 16.10 12.13 -19.21
CA ALA A 411 17.35 12.06 -18.47
C ALA A 411 17.24 12.75 -17.11
N TYR A 412 16.57 13.89 -17.05
CA TYR A 412 16.29 14.59 -15.81
C TYR A 412 15.41 13.76 -14.87
N TYR A 413 14.34 13.12 -15.39
CA TYR A 413 13.48 12.23 -14.60
C TYR A 413 14.27 11.05 -14.03
N ALA A 414 15.12 10.42 -14.84
CA ALA A 414 15.94 9.30 -14.39
C ALA A 414 16.83 9.70 -13.20
N GLU A 415 17.43 10.88 -13.24
CA GLU A 415 18.29 11.42 -12.17
C GLU A 415 17.50 11.68 -10.89
N ILE A 416 16.48 12.54 -10.94
CA ILE A 416 15.76 12.96 -9.73
C ILE A 416 14.97 11.79 -9.11
N LEU A 417 14.52 10.82 -9.91
CA LEU A 417 13.81 9.64 -9.42
C LEU A 417 14.74 8.50 -8.99
N GLY A 418 16.07 8.69 -9.06
CA GLY A 418 17.06 7.70 -8.61
C GLY A 418 17.07 6.42 -9.45
N HIS A 419 16.81 6.53 -10.75
CA HIS A 419 16.99 5.44 -11.71
C HIS A 419 18.47 5.28 -12.08
N ARG A 420 18.82 4.20 -12.78
CA ARG A 420 20.19 4.02 -13.30
C ARG A 420 20.43 5.02 -14.43
N LYS A 421 21.68 5.46 -14.62
CA LYS A 421 22.06 6.45 -15.66
C LYS A 421 21.58 6.10 -17.08
N LYS A 422 21.44 4.81 -17.42
CA LYS A 422 20.98 4.32 -18.74
C LYS A 422 19.52 3.83 -18.75
N ASP A 423 18.79 3.94 -17.64
CA ASP A 423 17.42 3.43 -17.49
C ASP A 423 16.37 4.50 -17.88
N ILE A 424 16.34 4.77 -19.18
CA ILE A 424 15.46 5.75 -19.83
C ILE A 424 14.03 5.20 -19.92
N GLU A 425 13.87 3.88 -20.05
CA GLU A 425 12.57 3.22 -20.17
C GLU A 425 11.73 3.36 -18.89
N THR A 426 12.34 3.14 -17.72
CA THR A 426 11.63 3.33 -16.44
C THR A 426 11.27 4.80 -16.21
N ALA A 427 12.12 5.74 -16.63
CA ALA A 427 11.83 7.17 -16.55
C ALA A 427 10.66 7.59 -17.46
N SER A 428 10.56 6.99 -18.65
CA SER A 428 9.49 7.25 -19.62
C SER A 428 8.09 6.92 -19.07
N ALA A 429 7.98 5.94 -18.17
CA ALA A 429 6.73 5.59 -17.51
C ALA A 429 6.16 6.71 -16.62
N TYR A 430 6.98 7.68 -16.21
CA TYR A 430 6.56 8.83 -15.40
C TYR A 430 6.16 10.05 -16.23
N ILE A 431 6.31 10.02 -17.56
CA ILE A 431 5.82 11.09 -18.44
C ILE A 431 4.34 10.87 -18.69
N LYS A 432 3.52 11.46 -17.81
CA LYS A 432 2.06 11.34 -17.79
C LYS A 432 1.33 12.66 -17.99
N TYR A 433 2.04 13.73 -17.70
CA TYR A 433 1.48 15.05 -17.49
C TYR A 433 2.23 16.07 -18.31
N TYR A 434 1.60 17.22 -18.50
CA TYR A 434 2.28 18.43 -18.92
C TYR A 434 1.68 19.62 -18.16
N ILE A 435 2.51 20.62 -17.91
CA ILE A 435 2.06 21.90 -17.37
C ILE A 435 1.66 22.77 -18.57
N PRO A 436 0.38 23.16 -18.69
CA PRO A 436 -0.04 24.11 -19.71
C PRO A 436 0.63 25.48 -19.45
N ASN A 437 0.91 26.21 -20.53
CA ASN A 437 1.50 27.54 -20.48
C ASN A 437 0.67 28.51 -19.64
#